data_AF-A0A7X3M4Z1-F1
#
_entry.id   AF-A0A7X3M4Z1-F1
#
_cell.length_a   1.000
_cell.length_b   1.000
_cell.length_c   1.000
_cell.angle_alpha   90.00
_cell.angle_beta   90.00
_cell.angle_gamma   90.00
#
_symmetry.space_group_name_H-M   'P 1'
#
loop_
_entity.id
_entity.type
_entity.pdbx_description
1 polymer ?
#
loop_
_entity_poly.entity_id
_entity_poly.type
_entity_poly.pdbx_seq_one_letter_code
_entity_poly.pdbx_strand_id
1 'polypeptide(L)'
;MRQLVIDILLKMAKMDTEAKELVAQVEAQSLLLAALLIQAKEDNTLTITETVQDAIVTASRSGEQFLQSDVDLLLTHINRLLAVARYVEVKGVEREG
;
A
#
# COMPACT_ATOMS: atom_id res chain seq x y z
N MET A 1 11.14 32.70 -25.70
CA MET A 1 9.96 32.74 -24.79
C MET A 1 8.93 31.67 -25.16
N ARG A 2 8.31 31.71 -26.36
CA ARG A 2 7.24 30.76 -26.75
C ARG A 2 7.69 29.29 -26.76
N GLN A 3 8.87 28.99 -27.30
CA GLN A 3 9.43 27.64 -27.34
C GLN A 3 9.70 27.07 -25.95
N LEU A 4 10.24 27.90 -25.05
CA LEU A 4 10.58 27.51 -23.68
C LEU A 4 9.33 27.14 -22.86
N VAL A 5 8.22 27.84 -23.09
CA VAL A 5 6.92 27.50 -22.48
C VAL A 5 6.40 26.15 -23.00
N ILE A 6 6.52 25.89 -24.31
CA ILE A 6 6.10 24.61 -24.91
C ILE A 6 6.93 23.45 -24.36
N ASP A 7 8.24 23.62 -24.25
CA ASP A 7 9.14 22.59 -23.73
C ASP A 7 8.86 22.26 -22.25
N ILE A 8 8.52 23.28 -21.43
CA ILE A 8 8.09 23.09 -20.05
C ILE A 8 6.77 22.32 -19.97
N LEU A 9 5.77 22.70 -20.79
CA LEU A 9 4.47 22.02 -20.81
C LEU A 9 4.60 20.55 -21.22
N LEU A 10 5.44 20.25 -22.22
CA LEU A 10 5.75 18.87 -22.62
C LEU A 10 6.42 18.08 -21.50
N LYS A 11 7.38 18.68 -20.79
CA LYS A 11 8.05 18.05 -19.66
C LYS A 11 7.09 17.77 -18.51
N MET A 12 6.17 18.69 -18.22
CA MET A 12 5.14 18.51 -17.20
C MET A 12 4.18 17.38 -17.55
N ALA A 13 3.71 17.31 -18.81
CA ALA A 13 2.83 16.23 -19.27
C ALA A 13 3.50 14.84 -19.17
N LYS A 14 4.81 14.78 -19.48
CA LYS A 14 5.60 13.55 -19.30
C LYS A 14 5.69 13.15 -17.83
N MET A 15 6.03 14.10 -16.94
CA MET A 15 6.12 13.83 -15.50
C MET A 15 4.77 13.38 -14.91
N ASP A 16 3.65 13.95 -15.35
CA ASP A 16 2.30 13.54 -14.92
C ASP A 16 1.97 12.09 -15.33
N THR A 17 2.37 11.70 -16.54
CA THR A 17 2.17 10.33 -17.04
C THR A 17 3.03 9.33 -16.26
N GLU A 18 4.31 9.66 -16.00
CA GLU A 18 5.21 8.82 -15.19
C GLU A 18 4.72 8.67 -13.75
N ALA A 19 4.17 9.74 -13.16
CA ALA A 19 3.58 9.68 -11.83
C ALA A 19 2.35 8.76 -11.78
N LYS A 20 1.48 8.80 -12.80
CA LYS A 20 0.32 7.89 -12.90
C LYS A 20 0.73 6.43 -13.01
N GLU A 21 1.77 6.13 -13.79
CA GLU A 21 2.30 4.78 -13.92
C GLU A 21 2.86 4.27 -12.58
N LEU A 22 3.62 5.10 -11.85
CA LEU A 22 4.11 4.77 -10.52
C LEU A 22 2.97 4.50 -9.52
N VAL A 23 1.92 5.31 -9.54
CA VAL A 23 0.73 5.08 -8.70
C VAL A 23 0.06 3.75 -9.05
N ALA A 24 -0.16 3.48 -10.34
CA ALA A 24 -0.75 2.22 -10.80
C ALA A 24 0.09 1.00 -10.40
N GLN A 25 1.43 1.11 -10.47
CA GLN A 25 2.33 0.04 -10.04
C GLN A 25 2.23 -0.23 -8.54
N VAL A 26 2.21 0.82 -7.73
CA VAL A 26 2.05 0.70 -6.26
C VAL A 26 0.68 0.10 -5.90
N GLU A 27 -0.38 0.49 -6.62
CA GLU A 27 -1.72 -0.09 -6.42
C GLU A 27 -1.79 -1.57 -6.82
N ALA A 28 -1.16 -1.95 -7.93
CA ALA A 28 -1.07 -3.35 -8.35
C ALA A 28 -0.31 -4.21 -7.32
N GLN A 29 0.80 -3.70 -6.79
CA GLN A 29 1.56 -4.37 -5.72
C GLN A 29 0.75 -4.48 -4.43
N SER A 30 0.01 -3.43 -4.07
CA SER A 30 -0.91 -3.42 -2.94
C SER A 30 -1.97 -4.51 -3.05
N LEU A 31 -2.52 -4.72 -4.25
CA LEU A 31 -3.51 -5.75 -4.52
C LEU A 31 -2.92 -7.16 -4.46
N LEU A 32 -1.71 -7.36 -5.00
CA LEU A 32 -0.99 -8.64 -4.92
C LEU A 32 -0.66 -9.01 -3.47
N LEU A 33 -0.19 -8.05 -2.67
CA LEU A 33 0.05 -8.25 -1.24
C LEU A 33 -1.25 -8.64 -0.53
N ALA A 34 -2.36 -7.96 -0.80
CA ALA A 34 -3.66 -8.32 -0.25
C ALA A 34 -4.07 -9.77 -0.59
N ALA A 35 -3.85 -10.21 -1.84
CA ALA A 35 -4.11 -11.59 -2.26
C ALA A 35 -3.22 -12.61 -1.50
N LEU A 36 -1.93 -12.31 -1.33
CA LEU A 36 -1.01 -13.14 -0.54
C LEU A 36 -1.42 -13.22 0.93
N LEU A 37 -1.92 -12.12 1.51
CA LEU A 37 -2.42 -12.08 2.89
C LEU A 37 -3.66 -12.96 3.08
N ILE A 38 -4.58 -12.95 2.12
CA ILE A 38 -5.78 -13.81 2.13
C ILE A 38 -5.35 -15.28 2.07
N GLN A 39 -4.47 -15.63 1.13
CA GLN A 39 -4.00 -17.01 0.95
C GLN A 39 -3.26 -17.55 2.18
N ALA A 40 -2.40 -16.72 2.81
CA ALA A 40 -1.61 -17.16 3.95
C ALA A 40 -2.40 -17.25 5.27
N LYS A 41 -3.57 -16.59 5.36
CA LYS A 41 -4.52 -16.77 6.47
C LYS A 41 -5.16 -18.17 6.47
N GLU A 42 -5.26 -18.83 5.31
CA GLU A 42 -5.78 -20.20 5.22
C GLU A 42 -4.86 -21.24 5.89
N ASP A 43 -3.54 -20.97 5.96
CA ASP A 43 -2.53 -21.96 6.37
C ASP A 43 -1.91 -21.74 7.77
N ASN A 44 -2.20 -20.66 8.50
CA ASN A 44 -1.52 -20.37 9.78
C ASN A 44 -2.40 -19.69 10.84
N THR A 45 -2.33 -20.19 12.08
CA THR A 45 -3.11 -19.74 13.26
C THR A 45 -2.64 -18.42 13.88
N LEU A 46 -1.55 -17.83 13.37
CA LEU A 46 -1.14 -16.46 13.66
C LEU A 46 -1.57 -15.60 12.48
N THR A 47 -2.55 -14.71 12.69
CA THR A 47 -3.02 -13.87 11.60
C THR A 47 -1.90 -12.91 11.23
N ILE A 48 -1.56 -12.80 9.94
CA ILE A 48 -0.51 -11.85 9.49
C ILE A 48 -0.79 -10.42 9.98
N THR A 49 -2.06 -10.09 10.19
CA THR A 49 -2.49 -8.87 10.84
C THR A 49 -1.84 -8.67 12.21
N GLU A 50 -1.84 -9.68 13.08
CA GLU A 50 -1.19 -9.64 14.40
C GLU A 50 0.32 -9.47 14.28
N THR A 51 0.99 -10.25 13.42
CA THR A 51 2.45 -10.16 13.20
C THR A 51 2.86 -8.77 12.68
N VAL A 52 2.09 -8.20 11.76
CA VAL A 52 2.34 -6.87 11.22
C VAL A 52 2.08 -5.79 12.27
N GLN A 53 1.01 -5.92 13.06
CA GLN A 53 0.69 -5.00 14.14
C GLN A 53 1.82 -4.99 15.20
N ASP A 54 2.31 -6.17 15.59
CA ASP A 54 3.40 -6.32 16.58
C ASP A 54 4.73 -5.75 16.06
N ALA A 55 5.05 -5.98 14.78
CA ALA A 55 6.25 -5.41 14.16
C ALA A 55 6.21 -3.88 14.17
N ILE A 56 5.04 -3.28 13.93
CA ILE A 56 4.87 -1.82 13.93
C ILE A 56 4.92 -1.25 15.35
N VAL A 57 4.23 -1.88 16.31
CA VAL A 57 4.28 -1.47 17.72
C VAL A 57 5.72 -1.56 18.24
N THR A 58 6.47 -2.57 17.82
CA THR A 58 7.89 -2.71 18.11
C THR A 58 8.69 -1.58 17.48
N ALA A 59 8.51 -1.29 16.19
CA ALA A 59 9.20 -0.18 15.50
C ALA A 59 8.89 1.20 16.10
N SER A 60 7.63 1.45 16.51
CA SER A 60 7.21 2.69 17.20
C SER A 60 7.88 2.86 18.56
N ARG A 61 8.22 1.75 19.23
CA ARG A 61 8.88 1.77 20.54
C ARG A 61 10.41 1.88 20.42
N SER A 62 10.97 1.59 19.25
CA SER A 62 12.41 1.66 18.95
C SER A 62 12.93 3.09 18.73
N GLY A 63 12.36 4.09 19.41
CA GLY A 63 12.36 5.54 19.13
C GLY A 63 13.68 6.28 18.77
N GLU A 64 14.82 5.61 18.70
CA GLU A 64 16.09 6.14 18.19
C GLU A 64 16.30 5.88 16.69
N GLN A 65 15.63 4.89 16.09
CA GLN A 65 15.92 4.45 14.72
C GLN A 65 14.87 4.86 13.68
N PHE A 66 13.66 5.24 14.12
CA PHE A 66 12.54 5.62 13.24
C PHE A 66 11.83 6.87 13.80
N LEU A 67 11.52 7.83 12.92
CA LEU A 67 10.69 8.98 13.31
C LEU A 67 9.25 8.52 13.52
N GLN A 68 8.60 9.00 14.57
CA GLN A 68 7.21 8.66 14.87
C GLN A 68 6.26 8.99 13.69
N SER A 69 6.55 10.06 12.94
CA SER A 69 5.81 10.44 11.73
C SER A 69 5.83 9.36 10.64
N ASP A 70 6.96 8.67 10.50
CA ASP A 70 7.15 7.65 9.46
C ASP A 70 6.40 6.37 9.85
N VAL A 71 6.37 6.07 11.15
CA VAL A 71 5.59 4.97 11.71
C VAL A 71 4.08 5.20 11.53
N ASP A 72 3.59 6.42 11.77
CA ASP A 72 2.19 6.77 11.58
C ASP A 72 1.77 6.69 10.10
N LEU A 73 2.67 7.08 9.19
CA LEU A 73 2.47 6.93 7.74
C LEU A 73 2.40 5.45 7.34
N LEU A 74 3.32 4.61 7.83
CA LEU A 74 3.34 3.17 7.62
C LEU A 74 2.05 2.51 8.11
N LEU A 75 1.58 2.86 9.32
CA LEU A 75 0.31 2.38 9.87
C LEU A 75 -0.87 2.70 8.95
N THR A 76 -0.90 3.91 8.40
CA THR A 76 -1.98 4.35 7.49
C THR A 76 -2.01 3.50 6.22
N HIS A 77 -0.84 3.27 5.60
CA HIS A 77 -0.74 2.46 4.38
C HIS A 77 -1.12 0.99 4.64
N ILE A 78 -0.62 0.41 5.73
CA ILE A 78 -0.89 -0.99 6.08
C ILE A 78 -2.37 -1.23 6.38
N ASN A 79 -3.01 -0.34 7.15
CA ASN A 79 -4.44 -0.44 7.42
C ASN A 79 -5.29 -0.39 6.14
N ARG A 80 -4.88 0.43 5.17
CA ARG A 80 -5.53 0.50 3.85
C ARG A 80 -5.38 -0.82 3.08
N LEU A 81 -4.18 -1.44 3.10
CA LEU A 81 -3.94 -2.74 2.47
C LEU A 81 -4.78 -3.85 3.10
N LEU A 82 -4.83 -3.91 4.43
CA LEU A 82 -5.65 -4.87 5.16
C LEU A 82 -7.15 -4.68 4.88
N ALA A 83 -7.61 -3.43 4.73
CA ALA A 83 -8.99 -3.15 4.35
C ALA A 83 -9.34 -3.65 2.95
N VAL A 84 -8.44 -3.50 1.98
CA VAL A 84 -8.61 -4.05 0.62
C VAL A 84 -8.68 -5.57 0.66
N ALA A 85 -7.77 -6.23 1.41
CA ALA A 85 -7.77 -7.68 1.56
C ALA A 85 -9.10 -8.19 2.14
N ARG A 86 -9.58 -7.59 3.24
CA ARG A 86 -10.89 -7.95 3.83
C ARG A 86 -12.05 -7.71 2.88
N TYR A 87 -12.03 -6.62 2.11
CA TYR A 87 -13.10 -6.32 1.15
C TYR A 87 -13.16 -7.38 0.04
N VAL A 88 -12.01 -7.80 -0.48
CA VAL A 88 -11.92 -8.88 -1.48
C VAL A 88 -12.38 -10.21 -0.89
N GLU A 89 -12.00 -10.54 0.35
CA GLU A 89 -12.45 -11.74 1.07
C GLU A 89 -13.99 -11.77 1.19
N VAL A 90 -14.61 -10.70 1.71
CA VAL A 90 -16.07 -10.61 1.86
C VAL A 90 -16.80 -10.72 0.51
N LYS A 91 -16.31 -10.01 -0.52
CA LYS A 91 -16.91 -10.06 -1.87
C LYS A 91 -16.65 -11.37 -2.60
N GLY A 92 -15.58 -12.09 -2.27
CA GLY A 92 -15.31 -13.44 -2.77
C GLY A 92 -16.32 -14.43 -2.23
N VAL A 93 -16.58 -14.40 -0.91
CA VAL A 93 -17.56 -15.27 -0.25
C VAL A 93 -18.99 -15.05 -0.78
N GLU A 94 -19.39 -13.80 -1.05
CA GLU A 94 -20.71 -13.50 -1.65
C GLU A 94 -20.89 -14.03 -3.09
N ARG A 95 -19.82 -14.37 -3.80
CA ARG A 95 -19.90 -14.92 -5.17
C ARG A 95 -20.03 -16.43 -5.22
N GLU A 96 -19.74 -17.12 -4.11
CA GLU A 96 -19.77 -18.59 -4.01
C GLU A 96 -21.02 -19.15 -3.30
N GLY A 97 -21.89 -18.28 -2.77
CA GLY A 97 -23.19 -18.64 -2.17
C GLY A 97 -24.37 -18.35 -3.11
#